data_AF-A0A8T3T2Y4-F1
#
_entry.id   AF-A0A8T3T2Y4-F1
#
_cell.length_a   1.000
_cell.length_b   1.000
_cell.length_c   1.000
_cell.angle_alpha   90.00
_cell.angle_beta   90.00
_cell.angle_gamma   90.00
#
_symmetry.space_group_name_H-M   'P 1'
#
loop_
_entity.id
_entity.type
_entity.pdbx_description
1 polymer ?
#
loop_
_entity_poly.entity_id
_entity_poly.type
_entity_poly.pdbx_seq_one_letter_code
_entity_poly.pdbx_strand_id
1 'polypeptide(L)'
;MRTERPRLFNLVMLVTLSAGLLGLLNGAAFWAGAVLLVAVTAFGSLSFLATLDPRGVPVESLATPAAAALSVMGVTHIAGPGLLGMALLVPGALLVASTLEVETGLVGSASEAHARRRGQLVPLMVLLAFLAFTTVYSVVYGALDDKAGTSGPASLSLDEGRLLLLVGIDALVAFALGYRLAGARSASVLGAARAGGTFAVVIGVAAALTRAIALPRILGPALLAAVFYLWSAYRSASGVERRSAAWLWEYAVLAGAAALAVAWNLLLR
;
A
#
# COMPACT_ATOMS: atom_id res chain seq x y z
N MET A 1 -23.52 -9.45 17.26
CA MET A 1 -22.34 -9.05 18.08
C MET A 1 -21.57 -10.21 18.73
N ARG A 2 -22.15 -11.12 19.56
CA ARG A 2 -21.34 -12.18 20.24
C ARG A 2 -20.73 -13.24 19.30
N THR A 3 -21.32 -13.47 18.12
CA THR A 3 -20.88 -14.48 17.14
C THR A 3 -19.88 -13.96 16.09
N GLU A 4 -19.70 -12.64 15.99
CA GLU A 4 -18.80 -12.01 14.99
C GLU A 4 -17.36 -11.93 15.48
N ARG A 5 -17.14 -11.69 16.78
CA ARG A 5 -15.81 -11.64 17.41
C ARG A 5 -14.95 -12.88 17.15
N PRO A 6 -15.44 -14.13 17.29
CA PRO A 6 -14.62 -15.30 17.01
C PRO A 6 -14.25 -15.41 15.52
N ARG A 7 -15.12 -14.99 14.59
CA ARG A 7 -14.81 -15.00 13.15
C ARG A 7 -13.74 -13.98 12.79
N LEU A 8 -13.86 -12.76 13.31
CA LEU A 8 -12.85 -11.72 13.15
C LEU A 8 -11.50 -12.18 13.69
N PHE A 9 -11.48 -12.71 14.91
CA PHE A 9 -10.26 -13.22 15.54
C PHE A 9 -9.60 -14.33 14.70
N ASN A 10 -10.40 -15.30 14.22
CA ASN A 10 -9.89 -16.39 13.39
C ASN A 10 -9.30 -15.86 12.06
N LEU A 11 -9.96 -14.90 11.41
CA LEU A 11 -9.45 -14.28 10.18
C LEU A 11 -8.13 -13.53 10.44
N VAL A 12 -8.08 -12.71 11.49
CA VAL A 12 -6.87 -11.97 11.87
C VAL A 12 -5.72 -12.91 12.16
N MET A 13 -5.96 -13.97 12.95
CA MET A 13 -4.94 -14.97 13.26
C MET A 13 -4.46 -15.71 12.00
N LEU A 14 -5.38 -16.18 11.16
CA LEU A 14 -5.04 -16.86 9.92
C LEU A 14 -4.18 -15.96 9.01
N VAL A 15 -4.64 -14.73 8.74
CA VAL A 15 -3.93 -13.78 7.87
C VAL A 15 -2.56 -13.44 8.43
N THR A 16 -2.45 -13.16 9.73
CA THR A 16 -1.18 -12.77 10.36
C THR A 16 -0.18 -13.92 10.40
N LEU A 17 -0.63 -15.13 10.72
CA LEU A 17 0.24 -16.32 10.71
C LEU A 17 0.67 -16.67 9.29
N SER A 18 -0.24 -16.62 8.32
CA SER A 18 0.10 -16.80 6.91
C SER A 18 1.08 -15.73 6.42
N ALA A 19 0.89 -14.47 6.79
CA ALA A 19 1.82 -13.38 6.47
C ALA A 19 3.20 -13.63 7.09
N GLY A 20 3.26 -14.07 8.35
CA GLY A 20 4.49 -14.45 9.04
C GLY A 20 5.24 -15.57 8.31
N LEU A 21 4.55 -16.67 7.99
CA LEU A 21 5.13 -17.82 7.30
C LEU A 21 5.58 -17.47 5.88
N LEU A 22 4.74 -16.77 5.12
CA LEU A 22 5.05 -16.37 3.74
C LEU A 22 6.17 -15.31 3.70
N GLY A 23 6.32 -14.50 4.74
CA GLY A 23 7.43 -13.55 4.87
C GLY A 23 8.81 -14.24 4.92
N LEU A 24 8.87 -15.52 5.28
CA LEU A 24 10.12 -16.30 5.26
C LEU A 24 10.55 -16.74 3.85
N LEU A 25 9.69 -16.56 2.85
CA LEU A 25 9.99 -16.90 1.46
C LEU A 25 10.96 -15.87 0.85
N ASN A 26 11.68 -16.29 -0.19
CA ASN A 26 12.65 -15.47 -0.91
C ASN A 26 12.43 -15.53 -2.42
N GLY A 27 12.94 -14.52 -3.14
CA GLY A 27 12.93 -14.48 -4.61
C GLY A 27 11.51 -14.55 -5.20
N ALA A 28 11.32 -15.36 -6.24
CA ALA A 28 10.03 -15.50 -6.91
C ALA A 28 8.92 -16.07 -6.00
N ALA A 29 9.30 -16.94 -5.03
CA ALA A 29 8.34 -17.52 -4.10
C ALA A 29 7.73 -16.48 -3.16
N PHE A 30 8.51 -15.45 -2.78
CA PHE A 30 8.00 -14.32 -1.99
C PHE A 30 6.86 -13.62 -2.72
N TRP A 31 7.05 -13.30 -4.01
CA TRP A 31 6.03 -12.61 -4.81
C TRP A 31 4.78 -13.45 -5.03
N ALA A 32 4.94 -14.75 -5.30
CA ALA A 32 3.81 -15.68 -5.40
C ALA A 32 3.04 -15.76 -4.06
N GLY A 33 3.76 -15.82 -2.94
CA GLY A 33 3.19 -15.77 -1.59
C GLY A 33 2.45 -14.46 -1.32
N ALA A 34 3.01 -13.32 -1.72
CA ALA A 34 2.38 -12.01 -1.56
C ALA A 34 1.07 -11.90 -2.34
N VAL A 35 1.03 -12.35 -3.60
CA VAL A 35 -0.18 -12.38 -4.42
C VAL A 35 -1.24 -13.28 -3.79
N LEU A 36 -0.85 -14.49 -3.35
CA LEU A 36 -1.75 -15.42 -2.68
C LEU A 36 -2.31 -14.83 -1.38
N LEU A 37 -1.45 -14.23 -0.55
CA LEU A 37 -1.84 -13.62 0.71
C LEU A 37 -2.82 -12.46 0.49
N VAL A 38 -2.56 -11.61 -0.50
CA VAL A 38 -3.47 -10.51 -0.88
C VAL A 38 -4.82 -11.07 -1.31
N ALA A 39 -4.85 -12.10 -2.17
CA ALA A 39 -6.09 -12.72 -2.63
C ALA A 39 -6.88 -13.37 -1.49
N VAL A 40 -6.22 -14.16 -0.64
CA VAL A 40 -6.84 -14.82 0.52
C VAL A 40 -7.36 -13.79 1.52
N THR A 41 -6.59 -12.73 1.79
CA THR A 41 -7.00 -11.67 2.72
C THR A 41 -8.18 -10.88 2.17
N ALA A 42 -8.16 -10.52 0.88
CA ALA A 42 -9.27 -9.84 0.22
C ALA A 42 -10.54 -10.70 0.24
N PHE A 43 -10.44 -11.99 -0.11
CA PHE A 43 -11.59 -12.90 -0.10
C PHE A 43 -12.11 -13.19 1.32
N GLY A 44 -11.22 -13.38 2.28
CA GLY A 44 -11.58 -13.56 3.70
C GLY A 44 -12.27 -12.32 4.27
N SER A 45 -11.77 -11.14 3.93
CA SER A 45 -12.37 -9.86 4.33
C SER A 45 -13.72 -9.63 3.67
N LEU A 46 -13.85 -9.95 2.38
CA LEU A 46 -15.13 -9.91 1.67
C LEU A 46 -16.15 -10.83 2.33
N SER A 47 -15.76 -12.08 2.61
CA SER A 47 -16.61 -13.08 3.25
C SER A 47 -17.05 -12.63 4.63
N PHE A 48 -16.16 -12.02 5.40
CA PHE A 48 -16.48 -11.47 6.71
C PHE A 48 -17.41 -10.25 6.62
N LEU A 49 -17.07 -9.25 5.80
CA LEU A 49 -17.86 -8.02 5.65
C LEU A 49 -19.25 -8.29 5.06
N ALA A 50 -19.39 -9.25 4.14
CA ALA A 50 -20.66 -9.62 3.53
C ALA A 50 -21.65 -10.21 4.55
N THR A 51 -21.15 -10.76 5.66
CA THR A 51 -22.03 -11.20 6.77
C THR A 51 -22.60 -10.04 7.58
N LEU A 52 -22.00 -8.85 7.48
CA LEU A 52 -22.40 -7.65 8.22
C LEU A 52 -23.36 -6.77 7.42
N ASP A 53 -23.17 -6.67 6.10
CA ASP A 53 -24.09 -5.95 5.21
C ASP A 53 -24.46 -6.80 3.97
N PRO A 54 -25.66 -7.41 3.97
CA PRO A 54 -26.16 -8.19 2.84
C PRO A 54 -26.38 -7.37 1.56
N ARG A 55 -26.43 -6.03 1.64
CA ARG A 55 -26.65 -5.15 0.47
C ARG A 55 -25.43 -5.06 -0.44
N GLY A 56 -24.29 -5.54 0.01
CA GLY A 56 -23.05 -5.63 -0.76
C GLY A 56 -21.88 -4.92 -0.08
N VAL A 57 -20.70 -5.48 -0.25
CA VAL A 57 -19.44 -4.93 0.25
C VAL A 57 -18.76 -4.16 -0.88
N PRO A 58 -18.43 -2.87 -0.69
CA PRO A 58 -17.64 -2.12 -1.68
C PRO A 58 -16.30 -2.81 -1.92
N VAL A 59 -15.96 -3.09 -3.18
CA VAL A 59 -14.69 -3.79 -3.51
C VAL A 59 -13.45 -3.00 -3.05
N GLU A 60 -13.58 -1.67 -2.95
CA GLU A 60 -12.58 -0.76 -2.41
C GLU A 60 -12.18 -1.13 -0.97
N SER A 61 -13.11 -1.63 -0.14
CA SER A 61 -12.86 -1.92 1.28
C SER A 61 -11.91 -3.09 1.49
N LEU A 62 -11.67 -3.91 0.45
CA LEU A 62 -10.76 -5.05 0.49
C LEU A 62 -9.29 -4.63 0.40
N ALA A 63 -9.02 -3.42 -0.11
CA ALA A 63 -7.66 -2.92 -0.29
C ALA A 63 -6.92 -2.73 1.04
N THR A 64 -7.62 -2.34 2.11
CA THR A 64 -7.00 -2.02 3.40
C THR A 64 -6.52 -3.25 4.17
N PRO A 65 -7.32 -4.31 4.38
CA PRO A 65 -6.82 -5.52 5.02
C PRO A 65 -5.77 -6.22 4.15
N ALA A 66 -5.90 -6.19 2.82
CA ALA A 66 -4.90 -6.77 1.93
C ALA A 66 -3.54 -6.05 2.03
N ALA A 67 -3.54 -4.71 2.05
CA ALA A 67 -2.32 -3.93 2.24
C ALA A 67 -1.71 -4.14 3.64
N ALA A 68 -2.54 -4.32 4.68
CA ALA A 68 -2.07 -4.67 6.01
C ALA A 68 -1.39 -6.03 6.03
N ALA A 69 -1.99 -7.06 5.43
CA ALA A 69 -1.39 -8.39 5.34
C ALA A 69 -0.04 -8.36 4.60
N LEU A 70 0.03 -7.64 3.48
CA LEU A 70 1.27 -7.44 2.72
C LEU A 70 2.34 -6.71 3.56
N SER A 71 1.93 -5.70 4.34
CA SER A 71 2.82 -4.96 5.25
C SER A 71 3.37 -5.87 6.35
N VAL A 72 2.53 -6.70 6.96
CA VAL A 72 2.97 -7.69 7.97
C VAL A 72 3.96 -8.67 7.35
N MET A 73 3.64 -9.23 6.18
CA MET A 73 4.51 -10.17 5.48
C MET A 73 5.89 -9.58 5.16
N GLY A 74 5.94 -8.31 4.75
CA GLY A 74 7.22 -7.66 4.47
C GLY A 74 8.01 -7.30 5.70
N VAL A 75 7.36 -6.84 6.77
CA VAL A 75 8.03 -6.56 8.04
C VAL A 75 8.62 -7.84 8.64
N THR A 76 7.90 -8.97 8.56
CA THR A 76 8.42 -10.27 9.01
C THR A 76 9.54 -10.78 8.10
N HIS A 77 9.48 -10.50 6.80
CA HIS A 77 10.57 -10.80 5.87
C HIS A 77 11.85 -10.04 6.24
N ILE A 78 11.75 -8.74 6.48
CA ILE A 78 12.89 -7.89 6.88
C ILE A 78 13.47 -8.34 8.22
N ALA A 79 12.61 -8.74 9.15
CA ALA A 79 13.01 -9.25 10.46
C ALA A 79 13.78 -10.58 10.39
N GLY A 80 13.56 -11.35 9.32
CA GLY A 80 14.10 -12.70 9.18
C GLY A 80 13.51 -13.71 10.17
N PRO A 81 13.97 -14.98 10.10
CA PRO A 81 13.56 -16.00 11.05
C PRO A 81 14.16 -15.71 12.45
N GLY A 82 13.32 -15.65 13.47
CA GLY A 82 13.77 -15.49 14.86
C GLY A 82 12.75 -14.86 15.79
N LEU A 83 13.18 -14.58 17.03
CA LEU A 83 12.34 -13.96 18.06
C LEU A 83 11.78 -12.61 17.63
N LEU A 84 12.56 -11.82 16.87
CA LEU A 84 12.10 -10.52 16.36
C LEU A 84 10.91 -10.69 15.40
N GLY A 85 11.03 -11.59 14.42
CA GLY A 85 9.94 -11.88 13.47
C GLY A 85 8.68 -12.39 14.18
N MET A 86 8.83 -13.27 15.18
CA MET A 86 7.71 -13.74 16.00
C MET A 86 7.07 -12.60 16.83
N ALA A 87 7.89 -11.75 17.44
CA ALA A 87 7.41 -10.60 18.22
C ALA A 87 6.63 -9.60 17.36
N LEU A 88 7.00 -9.44 16.09
CA LEU A 88 6.33 -8.56 15.13
C LEU A 88 4.96 -9.08 14.66
N LEU A 89 4.63 -10.35 14.88
CA LEU A 89 3.29 -10.87 14.58
C LEU A 89 2.22 -10.25 15.49
N VAL A 90 2.56 -9.85 16.72
CA VAL A 90 1.61 -9.22 17.63
C VAL A 90 1.15 -7.85 17.11
N PRO A 91 2.04 -6.86 16.84
CA PRO A 91 1.62 -5.62 16.22
C PRO A 91 1.07 -5.82 14.80
N GLY A 92 1.50 -6.86 14.08
CA GLY A 92 0.91 -7.22 12.79
C GLY A 92 -0.56 -7.64 12.88
N ALA A 93 -0.89 -8.49 13.85
CA ALA A 93 -2.27 -8.87 14.13
C ALA A 93 -3.13 -7.66 14.53
N LEU A 94 -2.57 -6.76 15.36
CA LEU A 94 -3.24 -5.51 15.73
C LEU A 94 -3.48 -4.60 14.51
N LEU A 95 -2.53 -4.53 13.58
CA LEU A 95 -2.69 -3.77 12.34
C LEU A 95 -3.82 -4.33 11.47
N VAL A 96 -3.82 -5.64 11.22
CA VAL A 96 -4.89 -6.31 10.45
C VAL A 96 -6.24 -6.14 11.14
N ALA A 97 -6.32 -6.37 12.46
CA ALA A 97 -7.53 -6.15 13.23
C ALA A 97 -8.03 -4.70 13.11
N SER A 98 -7.13 -3.73 13.26
CA SER A 98 -7.45 -2.29 13.14
C SER A 98 -8.02 -1.95 11.76
N THR A 99 -7.46 -2.53 10.69
CA THR A 99 -8.02 -2.32 9.33
C THR A 99 -9.44 -2.86 9.20
N LEU A 100 -9.68 -4.08 9.67
CA LEU A 100 -11.01 -4.68 9.62
C LEU A 100 -12.00 -3.93 10.52
N GLU A 101 -11.60 -3.48 11.70
CA GLU A 101 -12.43 -2.67 12.57
C GLU A 101 -12.81 -1.33 11.93
N VAL A 102 -11.87 -0.66 11.26
CA VAL A 102 -12.16 0.57 10.52
C VAL A 102 -13.15 0.29 9.39
N GLU A 103 -12.94 -0.77 8.59
CA GLU A 103 -13.85 -1.13 7.49
C GLU A 103 -15.24 -1.52 7.96
N THR A 104 -15.36 -2.36 9.00
CA THR A 104 -16.65 -2.77 9.56
C THR A 104 -17.48 -1.59 10.04
N GLY A 105 -16.83 -0.54 10.57
CA GLY A 105 -17.51 0.67 11.01
C GLY A 105 -17.79 1.68 9.90
N LEU A 106 -17.29 1.44 8.69
CA LEU A 106 -17.62 2.20 7.48
C LEU A 106 -18.69 1.50 6.62
N VAL A 107 -18.89 0.21 6.85
CA VAL A 107 -19.99 -0.58 6.29
C VAL A 107 -21.25 -0.30 7.14
N GLY A 108 -22.21 0.43 6.58
CA GLY A 108 -23.48 0.72 7.25
C GLY A 108 -24.02 2.15 7.01
N SER A 109 -25.09 2.49 7.73
CA SER A 109 -25.78 3.78 7.61
C SER A 109 -25.00 4.92 8.29
N ALA A 110 -24.88 6.05 7.58
CA ALA A 110 -24.16 7.24 8.05
C ALA A 110 -24.58 7.68 9.46
N SER A 111 -23.61 7.72 10.37
CA SER A 111 -23.73 8.18 11.76
C SER A 111 -22.51 9.04 12.12
N GLU A 112 -22.56 9.84 13.18
CA GLU A 112 -21.38 10.57 13.69
C GLU A 112 -20.16 9.66 13.94
N ALA A 113 -20.41 8.39 14.30
CA ALA A 113 -19.37 7.39 14.42
C ALA A 113 -18.66 7.10 13.07
N HIS A 114 -19.37 7.19 11.94
CA HIS A 114 -18.79 7.04 10.60
C HIS A 114 -17.85 8.20 10.25
N ALA A 115 -18.19 9.43 10.64
CA ALA A 115 -17.33 10.60 10.40
C ALA A 115 -16.01 10.48 11.17
N ARG A 116 -16.05 10.06 12.44
CA ARG A 116 -14.84 9.80 13.25
C ARG A 116 -13.97 8.69 12.64
N ARG A 117 -14.57 7.57 12.22
CA ARG A 117 -13.83 6.46 11.58
C ARG A 117 -13.24 6.85 10.23
N ARG A 118 -13.92 7.70 9.46
CA ARG A 118 -13.39 8.28 8.22
C ARG A 118 -12.14 9.13 8.47
N GLY A 119 -12.08 9.83 9.61
CA GLY A 119 -10.87 10.55 10.03
C GLY A 119 -9.68 9.64 10.35
N GLN A 120 -9.94 8.41 10.83
CA GLN A 120 -8.90 7.42 11.12
C GLN A 120 -8.34 6.72 9.88
N LEU A 121 -9.06 6.73 8.76
CA LEU A 121 -8.59 6.10 7.52
C LEU A 121 -7.29 6.72 7.00
N VAL A 122 -7.16 8.04 7.00
CA VAL A 122 -5.98 8.71 6.43
C VAL A 122 -4.69 8.30 7.14
N PRO A 123 -4.53 8.44 8.47
CA PRO A 123 -3.31 8.03 9.14
C PRO A 123 -3.03 6.53 9.00
N LEU A 124 -4.08 5.70 8.98
CA LEU A 124 -3.94 4.26 8.73
C LEU A 124 -3.42 3.98 7.32
N MET A 125 -3.95 4.64 6.28
CA MET A 125 -3.48 4.47 4.90
C MET A 125 -2.04 4.95 4.74
N VAL A 126 -1.64 6.02 5.42
CA VAL A 126 -0.25 6.50 5.39
C VAL A 126 0.70 5.49 6.04
N LEU A 127 0.30 4.90 7.18
CA LEU A 127 1.06 3.84 7.82
C LEU A 127 1.19 2.61 6.91
N LEU A 128 0.09 2.18 6.29
CA LEU A 128 0.09 1.06 5.34
C LEU A 128 0.94 1.35 4.10
N ALA A 129 0.87 2.57 3.56
CA ALA A 129 1.70 2.99 2.44
C ALA A 129 3.19 2.93 2.80
N PHE A 130 3.57 3.48 3.95
CA PHE A 130 4.95 3.44 4.44
C PHE A 130 5.47 2.01 4.59
N LEU A 131 4.70 1.14 5.24
CA LEU A 131 5.10 -0.25 5.45
C LEU A 131 5.16 -1.02 4.12
N ALA A 132 4.17 -0.85 3.25
CA ALA A 132 4.15 -1.50 1.94
C ALA A 132 5.32 -1.04 1.06
N PHE A 133 5.62 0.26 0.94
CA PHE A 133 6.78 0.75 0.19
C PHE A 133 8.09 0.25 0.79
N THR A 134 8.16 0.14 2.12
CA THR A 134 9.33 -0.45 2.80
C THR A 134 9.50 -1.93 2.45
N THR A 135 8.41 -2.69 2.39
CA THR A 135 8.39 -4.08 1.94
C THR A 135 8.87 -4.23 0.49
N VAL A 136 8.33 -3.44 -0.44
CA VAL A 136 8.73 -3.52 -1.85
C VAL A 136 10.21 -3.18 -1.98
N TYR A 137 10.64 -2.11 -1.30
CA TYR A 137 12.04 -1.71 -1.27
C TYR A 137 12.94 -2.83 -0.71
N SER A 138 12.60 -3.40 0.44
CA SER A 138 13.45 -4.42 1.07
C SER A 138 13.57 -5.69 0.24
N VAL A 139 12.51 -6.11 -0.45
CA VAL A 139 12.52 -7.34 -1.26
C VAL A 139 13.31 -7.14 -2.55
N VAL A 140 13.13 -5.99 -3.21
CA VAL A 140 13.82 -5.69 -4.48
C VAL A 140 15.32 -5.45 -4.25
N TYR A 141 15.70 -4.80 -3.13
CA TYR A 141 17.09 -4.43 -2.85
C TYR A 141 17.81 -5.32 -1.83
N GLY A 142 17.13 -5.85 -0.82
CA GLY A 142 17.74 -6.74 0.18
C GLY A 142 18.31 -8.01 -0.45
N ALA A 143 17.71 -8.48 -1.54
CA ALA A 143 18.23 -9.59 -2.35
C ALA A 143 19.58 -9.29 -3.06
N LEU A 144 20.07 -8.05 -3.05
CA LEU A 144 21.36 -7.66 -3.62
C LEU A 144 22.51 -7.69 -2.59
N ASP A 145 22.23 -7.54 -1.30
CA ASP A 145 23.27 -7.51 -0.26
C ASP A 145 23.88 -8.90 0.01
N ASP A 146 23.10 -9.98 -0.16
CA ASP A 146 23.61 -11.36 -0.03
C ASP A 146 24.68 -11.72 -1.08
N LYS A 147 24.86 -10.90 -2.13
CA LYS A 147 25.91 -11.08 -3.14
C LYS A 147 27.10 -10.13 -2.99
N ALA A 148 27.05 -9.17 -2.07
CA ALA A 148 28.12 -8.20 -1.85
C ALA A 148 29.06 -8.66 -0.71
N GLY A 149 29.66 -9.84 -0.88
CA GLY A 149 30.94 -10.09 -0.25
C GLY A 149 31.98 -9.14 -0.84
N THR A 150 32.65 -8.36 0.02
CA THR A 150 33.84 -7.54 -0.25
C THR A 150 33.70 -6.24 -1.08
N SER A 151 33.99 -5.11 -0.40
CA SER A 151 34.67 -3.88 -0.87
C SER A 151 34.15 -3.08 -2.08
N GLY A 152 33.77 -1.81 -1.83
CA GLY A 152 33.76 -0.71 -2.81
C GLY A 152 32.50 0.18 -2.75
N PRO A 153 32.57 1.46 -3.17
CA PRO A 153 31.40 2.32 -3.26
C PRO A 153 30.47 1.72 -4.32
N ALA A 154 29.39 1.08 -3.85
CA ALA A 154 28.45 0.36 -4.68
C ALA A 154 27.79 1.30 -5.69
N SER A 155 28.30 1.33 -6.92
CA SER A 155 27.53 1.75 -8.08
C SER A 155 26.43 0.70 -8.31
N LEU A 156 25.37 0.80 -7.52
CA LEU A 156 24.12 0.05 -7.67
C LEU A 156 23.41 0.53 -8.95
N SER A 157 23.94 0.16 -10.12
CA SER A 157 23.14 0.18 -11.35
C SER A 157 22.09 -0.92 -11.20
N LEU A 158 20.84 -0.53 -10.95
CA LEU A 158 19.73 -1.48 -11.06
C LEU A 158 19.59 -1.87 -12.51
N ASP A 159 19.48 -3.17 -12.73
CA ASP A 159 18.92 -3.71 -13.96
C ASP A 159 17.55 -3.05 -14.22
N GLU A 160 17.31 -2.66 -15.48
CA GLU A 160 16.15 -1.87 -15.89
C GLU A 160 14.83 -2.55 -15.50
N GLY A 161 14.78 -3.87 -15.62
CA GLY A 161 13.62 -4.67 -15.22
C GLY A 161 13.28 -4.58 -13.73
N ARG A 162 14.27 -4.44 -12.84
CA ARG A 162 14.03 -4.33 -11.39
C ARG A 162 13.54 -2.95 -10.99
N LEU A 163 14.01 -1.92 -11.68
CA LEU A 163 13.51 -0.56 -11.49
C LEU A 163 12.04 -0.47 -11.93
N LEU A 164 11.70 -1.04 -13.10
CA LEU A 164 10.33 -1.11 -13.57
C LEU A 164 9.43 -1.89 -12.61
N LEU A 165 9.93 -3.00 -12.05
CA LEU A 165 9.20 -3.79 -11.06
C LEU A 165 8.94 -2.99 -9.77
N LEU A 166 9.96 -2.33 -9.22
CA LEU A 166 9.82 -1.48 -8.02
C LEU A 166 8.76 -0.39 -8.25
N VAL A 167 8.93 0.40 -9.31
CA VAL A 167 8.01 1.50 -9.65
C VAL A 167 6.60 0.99 -9.90
N GLY A 168 6.47 -0.15 -10.60
CA GLY A 168 5.18 -0.76 -10.90
C GLY A 168 4.44 -1.23 -9.65
N ILE A 169 5.15 -1.87 -8.71
CA ILE A 169 4.53 -2.36 -7.47
C ILE A 169 4.19 -1.20 -6.52
N ASP A 170 5.07 -0.21 -6.37
CA ASP A 170 4.76 0.99 -5.57
C ASP A 170 3.56 1.75 -6.15
N ALA A 171 3.47 1.88 -7.48
CA ALA A 171 2.32 2.47 -8.15
C ALA A 171 1.04 1.65 -7.91
N LEU A 172 1.11 0.32 -7.92
CA LEU A 172 -0.04 -0.57 -7.64
C LEU A 172 -0.52 -0.45 -6.18
N VAL A 173 0.41 -0.41 -5.23
CA VAL A 173 0.10 -0.17 -3.81
C VAL A 173 -0.57 1.19 -3.65
N ALA A 174 0.00 2.24 -4.26
CA ALA A 174 -0.57 3.58 -4.24
C ALA A 174 -1.96 3.64 -4.88
N PHE A 175 -2.16 2.94 -5.99
CA PHE A 175 -3.47 2.79 -6.63
C PHE A 175 -4.49 2.22 -5.66
N ALA A 176 -4.20 1.08 -5.02
CA ALA A 176 -5.13 0.39 -4.14
C ALA A 176 -5.52 1.24 -2.92
N LEU A 177 -4.53 1.86 -2.27
CA LEU A 177 -4.78 2.74 -1.11
C LEU A 177 -5.50 4.04 -1.51
N GLY A 178 -5.11 4.63 -2.64
CA GLY A 178 -5.76 5.82 -3.20
C GLY A 178 -7.21 5.57 -3.64
N TYR A 179 -7.45 4.41 -4.26
CA TYR A 179 -8.78 3.91 -4.65
C TYR A 179 -9.69 3.80 -3.43
N ARG A 180 -9.19 3.22 -2.33
CA ARG A 180 -9.92 3.16 -1.07
C ARG A 180 -10.26 4.53 -0.51
N LEU A 181 -9.28 5.44 -0.42
CA LEU A 181 -9.48 6.80 0.10
C LEU A 181 -10.49 7.59 -0.72
N ALA A 182 -10.51 7.37 -2.03
CA ALA A 182 -11.49 7.98 -2.92
C ALA A 182 -12.88 7.34 -2.75
N GLY A 183 -12.96 6.01 -2.66
CA GLY A 183 -14.21 5.27 -2.42
C GLY A 183 -14.88 5.63 -1.09
N ALA A 184 -14.11 5.94 -0.05
CA ALA A 184 -14.64 6.47 1.21
C ALA A 184 -15.35 7.84 1.07
N ARG A 185 -15.14 8.55 -0.04
CA ARG A 185 -15.63 9.92 -0.27
C ARG A 185 -16.63 10.02 -1.44
N SER A 186 -16.50 9.17 -2.46
CA SER A 186 -17.33 9.21 -3.66
C SER A 186 -18.17 7.94 -3.81
N ALA A 187 -19.44 8.08 -4.19
CA ALA A 187 -20.32 6.95 -4.47
C ALA A 187 -20.06 6.26 -5.83
N SER A 188 -19.15 6.79 -6.66
CA SER A 188 -18.85 6.27 -7.99
C SER A 188 -17.55 5.46 -8.01
N VAL A 189 -17.64 4.18 -8.38
CA VAL A 189 -16.51 3.27 -8.59
C VAL A 189 -15.51 3.84 -9.59
N LEU A 190 -16.00 4.36 -10.73
CA LEU A 190 -15.14 4.94 -11.76
C LEU A 190 -14.44 6.21 -11.27
N GLY A 191 -15.13 7.04 -10.47
CA GLY A 191 -14.53 8.20 -9.83
C GLY A 191 -13.42 7.82 -8.86
N ALA A 192 -13.64 6.79 -8.06
CA ALA A 192 -12.65 6.23 -7.15
C ALA A 192 -11.46 5.64 -7.92
N ALA A 193 -11.70 4.86 -8.98
CA ALA A 193 -10.65 4.25 -9.80
C ALA A 193 -9.77 5.31 -10.49
N ARG A 194 -10.38 6.36 -11.04
CA ARG A 194 -9.65 7.50 -11.61
C ARG A 194 -8.80 8.21 -10.56
N ALA A 195 -9.33 8.40 -9.35
CA ALA A 195 -8.54 8.97 -8.26
C ALA A 195 -7.37 8.04 -7.85
N GLY A 196 -7.60 6.74 -7.72
CA GLY A 196 -6.54 5.75 -7.52
C GLY A 196 -5.45 5.83 -8.61
N GLY A 197 -5.85 6.00 -9.86
CA GLY A 197 -4.93 6.22 -10.99
C GLY A 197 -3.98 7.40 -10.78
N THR A 198 -4.47 8.52 -10.22
CA THR A 198 -3.58 9.66 -9.92
C THR A 198 -2.54 9.33 -8.85
N PHE A 199 -2.90 8.56 -7.83
CA PHE A 199 -1.94 8.11 -6.81
C PHE A 199 -0.88 7.20 -7.41
N ALA A 200 -1.29 6.27 -8.28
CA ALA A 200 -0.38 5.36 -8.98
C ALA A 200 0.68 6.13 -9.79
N VAL A 201 0.24 7.11 -10.58
CA VAL A 201 1.14 7.94 -11.38
C VAL A 201 2.07 8.74 -10.48
N VAL A 202 1.54 9.51 -9.52
CA VAL A 202 2.35 10.37 -8.64
C VAL A 202 3.41 9.57 -7.89
N ILE A 203 3.04 8.42 -7.31
CA ILE A 203 3.97 7.58 -6.56
C ILE A 203 4.96 6.88 -7.48
N GLY A 204 4.53 6.40 -8.66
CA GLY A 204 5.45 5.80 -9.62
C GLY A 204 6.54 6.79 -10.06
N VAL A 205 6.18 8.06 -10.30
CA VAL A 205 7.14 9.13 -10.59
C VAL A 205 8.06 9.41 -9.41
N ALA A 206 7.49 9.55 -8.21
CA ALA A 206 8.29 9.79 -7.01
C ALA A 206 9.25 8.62 -6.73
N ALA A 207 8.85 7.38 -6.95
CA ALA A 207 9.70 6.20 -6.81
C ALA A 207 10.86 6.23 -7.81
N ALA A 208 10.59 6.59 -9.08
CA ALA A 208 11.64 6.77 -10.08
C ALA A 208 12.61 7.93 -9.75
N LEU A 209 12.09 9.04 -9.25
CA LEU A 209 12.89 10.23 -8.88
C LEU A 209 13.74 10.02 -7.64
N THR A 210 13.14 9.50 -6.56
CA THR A 210 13.87 9.19 -5.32
C THR A 210 15.02 8.23 -5.60
N ARG A 211 14.87 7.37 -6.61
CA ARG A 211 15.96 6.52 -7.06
C ARG A 211 17.09 7.27 -7.74
N ALA A 212 16.80 8.25 -8.60
CA ALA A 212 17.83 9.04 -9.29
C ALA A 212 18.79 9.74 -8.32
N ILE A 213 18.30 10.07 -7.11
CA ILE A 213 19.00 10.88 -6.12
C ILE A 213 19.82 10.03 -5.13
N ALA A 214 19.83 8.69 -5.29
CA ALA A 214 20.60 7.75 -4.45
C ALA A 214 20.39 7.95 -2.93
N LEU A 215 19.15 8.21 -2.52
CA LEU A 215 18.81 8.51 -1.14
C LEU A 215 19.13 7.34 -0.17
N PRO A 216 19.47 7.64 1.10
CA PRO A 216 19.60 6.64 2.15
C PRO A 216 18.38 5.71 2.26
N ARG A 217 18.64 4.43 2.56
CA ARG A 217 17.66 3.32 2.39
C ARG A 217 16.25 3.58 2.93
N ILE A 218 16.13 4.14 4.14
CA ILE A 218 14.82 4.35 4.78
C ILE A 218 14.13 5.64 4.32
N LEU A 219 14.87 6.57 3.74
CA LEU A 219 14.32 7.86 3.30
C LEU A 219 13.47 7.69 2.04
N GLY A 220 13.75 6.72 1.17
CA GLY A 220 12.94 6.45 -0.03
C GLY A 220 11.47 6.13 0.31
N PRO A 221 11.19 5.04 1.03
CA PRO A 221 9.83 4.69 1.46
C PRO A 221 9.14 5.77 2.29
N ALA A 222 9.89 6.45 3.16
CA ALA A 222 9.35 7.56 3.97
C ALA A 222 8.90 8.74 3.10
N LEU A 223 9.69 9.12 2.08
CA LEU A 223 9.31 10.17 1.13
C LEU A 223 8.10 9.76 0.29
N LEU A 224 8.02 8.50 -0.16
CA LEU A 224 6.85 8.02 -0.90
C LEU A 224 5.58 8.08 -0.04
N ALA A 225 5.67 7.69 1.25
CA ALA A 225 4.56 7.83 2.18
C ALA A 225 4.19 9.31 2.43
N ALA A 226 5.17 10.21 2.49
CA ALA A 226 4.93 11.65 2.62
C ALA A 226 4.26 12.23 1.37
N VAL A 227 4.71 11.84 0.17
CA VAL A 227 4.08 12.22 -1.11
C VAL A 227 2.65 11.67 -1.18
N PHE A 228 2.43 10.43 -0.76
CA PHE A 228 1.10 9.83 -0.67
C PHE A 228 0.19 10.64 0.26
N TYR A 229 0.67 10.99 1.45
CA TYR A 229 -0.05 11.83 2.40
C TYR A 229 -0.38 13.20 1.81
N LEU A 230 0.60 13.90 1.24
CA LEU A 230 0.41 15.23 0.66
C LEU A 230 -0.58 15.20 -0.50
N TRP A 231 -0.49 14.19 -1.36
CA TRP A 231 -1.44 13.99 -2.45
C TRP A 231 -2.84 13.69 -1.92
N SER A 232 -2.96 12.90 -0.85
CA SER A 232 -4.25 12.64 -0.20
C SER A 232 -4.88 13.91 0.38
N ALA A 233 -4.08 14.75 1.05
CA ALA A 233 -4.51 16.02 1.60
C ALA A 233 -4.96 16.98 0.50
N TYR A 234 -4.15 17.10 -0.55
CA TYR A 234 -4.46 17.89 -1.74
C TYR A 234 -5.77 17.47 -2.42
N ARG A 235 -5.99 16.16 -2.57
CA ARG A 235 -7.24 15.61 -3.13
C ARG A 235 -8.43 15.74 -2.16
N SER A 236 -8.21 16.05 -0.89
CA SER A 236 -9.26 16.17 0.14
C SER A 236 -9.75 17.60 0.36
N ALA A 237 -9.00 18.61 -0.07
CA ALA A 237 -9.41 20.00 0.01
C ALA A 237 -10.66 20.25 -0.88
N SER A 238 -11.74 20.74 -0.27
CA SER A 238 -13.02 21.03 -0.92
C SER A 238 -12.97 22.34 -1.71
N GLY A 239 -13.23 22.29 -3.02
CA GLY A 239 -13.42 23.50 -3.84
C GLY A 239 -14.38 23.25 -5.00
N VAL A 240 -15.46 24.04 -5.05
CA VAL A 240 -16.45 24.09 -6.15
C VAL A 240 -15.79 24.52 -7.48
N GLU A 241 -14.65 25.22 -7.44
CA GLU A 241 -13.91 25.73 -8.60
C GLU A 241 -13.18 24.70 -9.47
N ARG A 242 -12.94 23.46 -8.99
CA ARG A 242 -12.02 22.53 -9.69
C ARG A 242 -12.65 21.63 -10.75
N ARG A 243 -13.97 21.71 -10.97
CA ARG A 243 -14.71 20.63 -11.62
C ARG A 243 -14.81 20.67 -13.15
N SER A 244 -14.27 21.66 -13.88
CA SER A 244 -14.56 21.78 -15.34
C SER A 244 -13.38 21.77 -16.33
N ALA A 245 -12.12 22.03 -15.98
CA ALA A 245 -11.02 22.00 -16.99
C ALA A 245 -9.60 21.70 -16.46
N ALA A 246 -9.30 22.02 -15.20
CA ALA A 246 -7.94 21.90 -14.65
C ALA A 246 -7.46 20.46 -14.42
N TRP A 247 -8.36 19.48 -14.37
CA TRP A 247 -8.05 18.09 -14.05
C TRP A 247 -7.26 17.36 -15.15
N LEU A 248 -7.55 17.64 -16.43
CA LEU A 248 -6.77 17.12 -17.56
C LEU A 248 -5.37 17.73 -17.62
N TRP A 249 -5.26 19.01 -17.26
CA TRP A 249 -3.98 19.71 -17.15
C TRP A 249 -3.12 19.14 -16.02
N GLU A 250 -3.74 18.79 -14.90
CA GLU A 250 -3.07 18.14 -13.76
C GLU A 250 -2.47 16.78 -14.15
N TYR A 251 -3.18 15.98 -14.95
CA TYR A 251 -2.60 14.77 -15.55
C TYR A 251 -1.50 15.06 -16.55
N ALA A 252 -1.65 16.06 -17.40
CA ALA A 252 -0.64 16.41 -18.39
C ALA A 252 0.66 16.89 -17.72
N VAL A 253 0.56 17.67 -16.64
CA VAL A 253 1.70 18.13 -15.85
C VAL A 253 2.35 16.97 -15.09
N LEU A 254 1.56 16.08 -14.48
CA LEU A 254 2.08 14.91 -13.79
C LEU A 254 2.72 13.89 -14.75
N ALA A 255 2.11 13.65 -15.91
CA ALA A 255 2.66 12.80 -16.96
C ALA A 255 3.91 13.44 -17.59
N GLY A 256 3.94 14.77 -17.74
CA GLY A 256 5.12 15.52 -18.17
C GLY A 256 6.26 15.40 -17.15
N ALA A 257 5.97 15.58 -15.86
CA ALA A 257 6.95 15.40 -14.79
C ALA A 257 7.42 13.94 -14.69
N ALA A 258 6.54 12.97 -14.92
CA ALA A 258 6.87 11.55 -15.03
C ALA A 258 7.87 11.28 -16.17
N ALA A 259 7.53 11.77 -17.36
CA ALA A 259 8.35 11.63 -18.54
C ALA A 259 9.71 12.31 -18.37
N LEU A 260 9.75 13.51 -17.75
CA LEU A 260 10.98 14.22 -17.46
C LEU A 260 11.84 13.47 -16.44
N ALA A 261 11.25 12.91 -15.39
CA ALA A 261 11.94 12.11 -14.38
C ALA A 261 12.59 10.85 -14.98
N VAL A 262 11.85 10.17 -15.87
CA VAL A 262 12.33 9.00 -16.60
C VAL A 262 13.43 9.39 -17.57
N ALA A 263 13.22 10.44 -18.38
CA ALA A 263 14.21 10.94 -19.32
C ALA A 263 15.50 11.41 -18.63
N TRP A 264 15.39 12.08 -17.48
CA TRP A 264 16.52 12.49 -16.67
C TRP A 264 17.31 11.29 -16.13
N ASN A 265 16.64 10.26 -15.64
CA ASN A 265 17.29 9.00 -15.25
C ASN A 265 18.01 8.30 -16.40
N LEU A 266 17.44 8.35 -17.61
CA LEU A 266 18.06 7.78 -18.81
C LEU A 266 19.28 8.59 -19.25
N LEU A 267 19.28 9.91 -19.06
CA LEU A 267 20.37 10.82 -19.42
C LEU A 267 21.52 10.84 -18.40
N LEU A 268 21.27 10.45 -17.14
CA LEU A 268 22.29 10.32 -16.10
C LEU A 268 23.06 8.99 -16.15
N ARG A 269 22.69 8.09 -17.06
CA ARG A 269 23.45 6.86 -17.38
C ARG A 269 24.54 7.15 -18.39
#